data_AF-A0A1Q6L5T5-F1
#
_entry.id   AF-A0A1Q6L5T5-F1
#
_cell.length_a   1.000
_cell.length_b   1.000
_cell.length_c   1.000
_cell.angle_alpha   90.00
_cell.angle_beta   90.00
_cell.angle_gamma   90.00
#
_symmetry.space_group_name_H-M   'P 1'
#
loop_
_entity.id
_entity.type
_entity.pdbx_description
1 polymer ?
#
loop_
_entity_poly.entity_id
_entity_poly.type
_entity_poly.pdbx_seq_one_letter_code
_entity_poly.pdbx_strand_id
1 'polypeptide(L)'
;MEKIDEVPNIKENFKIENLCVQYVYQAKEKYNVIYINSKLYEEIFKEKYEWQTAKQRISDMFSITLDEEKSNKQIAGKAYSDKQLDPTGIALSGNLGSGRAFFYKNCFNIKGDKTKLATAPKNIYSNGKYALSAAIKETVIANILADDFIIQTFETLAILDKKERFDFEDEYMDADDVIRKEVYNLPCSIEIRVNKEKELYRISNSLINKDKYTINELEYFCEKLAKIEANKFCDRFLHGSWSVGNISIDGNLIDFDTATFVKGRYPQYSNTNKYKSNYFGYELLGQKLMIKSILDYENIENANKIETNLDDLMNEKYKENMKIRFCDLIGLNYNLHYKKYNKYIDSLYEKFNVLSRKFLPNYYETNVAENSGDITYLFDFSKFFQKYLITKKDYKNNILLGMKLLLNDTEYIEYEKIGMIKEKIQEFFYENIVDEKNIDNSINNAMDFIEEYDELFNLISKETELSNIKVKQYIINANRNYLYGNENIYGEISYLYDTKKIDEKTTNRIINALINTNKRNNYNKKDENKLGLQIYEDLLTYLVLSENYYYLVIEPYSNTEIEFAKAIINGQEVMMRHFSDENGNIMVSEKTEFDNLPDILNFDIKLKINGKEYKDKLI
;
A
#
# COMPACT_ATOMS: atom_id res chain seq x y z
N MET A 1 9.93 -41.42 -14.01
CA MET A 1 8.94 -40.36 -14.28
C MET A 1 8.32 -39.99 -12.94
N GLU A 2 8.86 -38.96 -12.28
CA GLU A 2 8.31 -38.44 -11.03
C GLU A 2 7.01 -37.67 -11.31
N LYS A 3 6.08 -37.70 -10.35
CA LYS A 3 4.68 -37.25 -10.47
C LYS A 3 4.58 -35.85 -11.11
N ILE A 4 4.09 -35.79 -12.35
CA ILE A 4 3.73 -34.56 -13.10
C ILE A 4 2.44 -33.91 -12.54
N ASP A 5 1.78 -34.54 -11.57
CA ASP A 5 0.43 -34.19 -11.09
C ASP A 5 0.41 -33.69 -9.64
N GLU A 6 1.27 -32.74 -9.26
CA GLU A 6 0.92 -31.88 -8.12
C GLU A 6 -0.25 -30.99 -8.57
N VAL A 7 -1.46 -31.40 -8.17
CA VAL A 7 -2.68 -30.62 -8.35
C VAL A 7 -2.65 -29.47 -7.34
N PRO A 8 -2.77 -28.20 -7.77
CA PRO A 8 -2.85 -27.09 -6.83
C PRO A 8 -4.03 -27.26 -5.88
N ASN A 9 -3.86 -26.88 -4.62
CA ASN A 9 -4.93 -26.88 -3.61
C ASN A 9 -6.16 -26.05 -4.03
N ILE A 10 -6.03 -25.24 -5.07
CA ILE A 10 -7.13 -24.45 -5.61
C ILE A 10 -8.28 -25.31 -6.15
N LYS A 11 -8.03 -26.54 -6.66
CA LYS A 11 -9.10 -27.33 -7.31
C LYS A 11 -10.24 -27.68 -6.36
N GLU A 12 -10.00 -27.69 -5.06
CA GLU A 12 -11.04 -27.91 -4.05
C GLU A 12 -12.05 -26.75 -4.00
N ASN A 13 -11.64 -25.56 -4.45
CA ASN A 13 -12.41 -24.32 -4.35
C ASN A 13 -13.05 -23.90 -5.67
N PHE A 14 -12.56 -24.42 -6.79
CA PHE A 14 -13.06 -24.09 -8.12
C PHE A 14 -13.79 -25.27 -8.74
N LYS A 15 -14.96 -24.99 -9.35
CA LYS A 15 -15.57 -25.97 -10.25
C LYS A 15 -14.64 -26.23 -11.44
N ILE A 16 -14.50 -27.49 -11.83
CA ILE A 16 -13.52 -27.91 -12.84
C ILE A 16 -13.77 -27.20 -14.18
N GLU A 17 -15.03 -26.99 -14.57
CA GLU A 17 -15.43 -26.26 -15.78
C GLU A 17 -15.05 -24.77 -15.78
N ASN A 18 -14.80 -24.20 -14.59
CA ASN A 18 -14.39 -22.82 -14.38
C ASN A 18 -12.87 -22.65 -14.29
N LEU A 19 -12.11 -23.75 -14.36
CA LEU A 19 -10.67 -23.73 -14.53
C LEU A 19 -10.29 -24.00 -15.97
N CYS A 20 -9.43 -23.15 -16.53
CA CYS A 20 -8.79 -23.42 -17.81
C CYS A 20 -7.39 -24.00 -17.57
N VAL A 21 -7.15 -25.21 -18.07
CA VAL A 21 -5.89 -25.94 -17.91
C VAL A 21 -4.99 -25.76 -19.14
N GLN A 22 -3.72 -25.49 -18.89
CA GLN A 22 -2.68 -25.34 -19.90
C GLN A 22 -1.39 -26.02 -19.43
N TYR A 23 -0.54 -26.45 -20.37
CA TYR A 23 0.80 -26.90 -20.00
C TYR A 23 1.65 -25.70 -19.61
N VAL A 24 2.49 -25.92 -18.62
CA VAL A 24 3.58 -25.03 -18.23
C VAL A 24 4.86 -25.65 -18.76
N TYR A 25 5.68 -24.86 -19.42
CA TYR A 25 6.96 -25.30 -19.96
C TYR A 25 8.12 -24.62 -19.21
N GLN A 26 9.28 -25.26 -19.21
CA GLN A 26 10.52 -24.62 -18.80
C GLN A 26 10.89 -23.52 -19.82
N ALA A 27 11.18 -22.33 -19.33
CA ALA A 27 11.60 -21.22 -20.18
C ALA A 27 12.93 -21.55 -20.90
N LYS A 28 13.14 -20.98 -22.10
CA LYS A 28 14.40 -21.16 -22.85
C LYS A 28 15.63 -20.76 -22.05
N GLU A 29 15.51 -19.68 -21.29
CA GLU A 29 16.54 -19.15 -20.42
C GLU A 29 16.03 -19.04 -18.99
N LYS A 30 16.93 -19.20 -18.03
CA LYS A 30 16.63 -18.93 -16.63
C LYS A 30 16.38 -17.43 -16.44
N TYR A 31 15.26 -17.12 -15.79
CA TYR A 31 14.90 -15.76 -15.42
C TYR A 31 15.78 -15.26 -14.28
N ASN A 32 16.01 -13.95 -14.22
CA ASN A 32 16.77 -13.31 -13.15
C ASN A 32 15.85 -13.06 -11.96
N VAL A 33 16.19 -13.55 -10.77
CA VAL A 33 15.41 -13.28 -9.56
C VAL A 33 15.75 -11.89 -9.03
N ILE A 34 14.75 -11.01 -8.97
CA ILE A 34 14.90 -9.60 -8.59
C ILE A 34 14.58 -9.36 -7.12
N TYR A 35 13.67 -10.17 -6.56
CA TYR A 35 13.23 -10.04 -5.18
C TYR A 35 12.85 -11.40 -4.62
N ILE A 36 13.12 -11.61 -3.33
CA ILE A 36 12.60 -12.72 -2.54
C ILE A 36 12.18 -12.21 -1.15
N ASN A 37 10.94 -12.48 -0.74
CA ASN A 37 10.49 -12.30 0.64
C ASN A 37 11.10 -13.40 1.52
N SER A 38 12.10 -13.05 2.34
CA SER A 38 12.86 -14.01 3.13
C SER A 38 11.97 -14.78 4.11
N LYS A 39 11.15 -14.09 4.91
CA LYS A 39 10.26 -14.72 5.89
C LYS A 39 9.31 -15.72 5.23
N LEU A 40 8.71 -15.33 4.11
CA LEU A 40 7.77 -16.19 3.38
C LEU A 40 8.49 -17.37 2.71
N TYR A 41 9.72 -17.16 2.22
CA TYR A 41 10.57 -18.23 1.71
C TYR A 41 10.84 -19.29 2.78
N GLU A 42 11.27 -18.88 3.97
CA GLU A 42 11.54 -19.81 5.08
C GLU A 42 10.28 -20.55 5.53
N GLU A 43 9.15 -19.84 5.58
CA GLU A 43 7.85 -20.43 5.92
C GLU A 43 7.44 -21.52 4.93
N ILE A 44 7.59 -21.28 3.63
CA ILE A 44 7.14 -22.19 2.57
C ILE A 44 8.11 -23.36 2.38
N PHE A 45 9.42 -23.09 2.33
CA PHE A 45 10.43 -24.10 2.03
C PHE A 45 11.01 -24.79 3.26
N LYS A 46 10.68 -24.31 4.46
CA LYS A 46 11.13 -24.86 5.75
C LYS A 46 12.67 -24.95 5.83
N GLU A 47 13.35 -23.95 5.29
CA GLU A 47 14.80 -23.83 5.28
C GLU A 47 15.22 -22.38 5.52
N LYS A 48 16.42 -22.16 6.05
CA LYS A 48 16.96 -20.81 6.30
C LYS A 48 17.15 -20.05 4.98
N TYR A 49 16.81 -18.78 4.97
CA TYR A 49 17.04 -17.89 3.85
C TYR A 49 18.53 -17.53 3.70
N GLU A 50 19.09 -17.82 2.52
CA GLU A 50 20.42 -17.42 2.08
C GLU A 50 20.32 -17.00 0.61
N TRP A 51 20.68 -15.75 0.27
CA TRP A 51 20.37 -15.15 -1.04
C TRP A 51 20.74 -16.04 -2.24
N GLN A 52 21.95 -16.62 -2.27
CA GLN A 52 22.40 -17.41 -3.43
C GLN A 52 21.62 -18.72 -3.58
N THR A 53 21.42 -19.44 -2.48
CA THR A 53 20.66 -20.70 -2.47
C THR A 53 19.19 -20.45 -2.81
N ALA A 54 18.58 -19.42 -2.21
CA ALA A 54 17.21 -19.03 -2.46
C ALA A 54 17.00 -18.55 -3.90
N LYS A 55 17.92 -17.71 -4.42
CA LYS A 55 17.93 -17.27 -5.82
C LYS A 55 17.95 -18.46 -6.78
N GLN A 56 18.84 -19.41 -6.55
CA GLN A 56 18.94 -20.61 -7.41
C GLN A 56 17.64 -21.42 -7.37
N ARG A 57 17.11 -21.70 -6.17
CA ARG A 57 15.87 -22.47 -6.01
C ARG A 57 14.66 -21.80 -6.67
N ILE A 58 14.47 -20.49 -6.43
CA ILE A 58 13.38 -19.71 -7.02
C ILE A 58 13.51 -19.68 -8.54
N SER A 59 14.71 -19.40 -9.06
CA SER A 59 14.96 -19.42 -10.50
C SER A 59 14.68 -20.81 -11.10
N ASP A 60 15.09 -21.88 -10.43
CA ASP A 60 14.87 -23.24 -10.91
C ASP A 60 13.42 -23.65 -10.96
N MET A 61 12.65 -23.20 -9.98
CA MET A 61 11.24 -23.53 -9.85
C MET A 61 10.34 -22.68 -10.74
N PHE A 62 10.67 -21.41 -10.95
CA PHE A 62 9.77 -20.42 -11.54
C PHE A 62 10.28 -19.79 -12.85
N SER A 63 11.41 -20.24 -13.40
CA SER A 63 11.76 -19.94 -14.80
C SER A 63 10.89 -20.75 -15.77
N ILE A 64 9.60 -20.42 -15.80
CA ILE A 64 8.55 -21.14 -16.52
C ILE A 64 7.76 -20.20 -17.45
N THR A 65 7.08 -20.77 -18.43
CA THR A 65 6.18 -20.03 -19.32
C THR A 65 5.04 -20.91 -19.84
N LEU A 66 3.91 -20.27 -20.18
CA LEU A 66 2.80 -20.85 -20.92
C LEU A 66 3.00 -20.75 -22.44
N ASP A 67 3.94 -19.91 -22.89
CA ASP A 67 4.28 -19.72 -24.30
C ASP A 67 5.27 -20.80 -24.75
N GLU A 68 4.77 -21.80 -25.47
CA GLU A 68 5.57 -22.91 -25.97
C GLU A 68 6.72 -22.43 -26.88
N GLU A 69 6.53 -21.35 -27.65
CA GLU A 69 7.55 -20.82 -28.55
C GLU A 69 8.72 -20.17 -27.78
N LYS A 70 8.47 -19.71 -26.56
CA LYS A 70 9.49 -19.16 -25.64
C LYS A 70 10.06 -20.19 -24.67
N SER A 71 9.67 -21.44 -24.83
CA SER A 71 10.12 -22.56 -24.00
C SER A 71 11.17 -23.42 -24.68
N ASN A 72 11.82 -24.28 -23.90
CA ASN A 72 12.65 -25.37 -24.42
C ASN A 72 11.84 -26.63 -24.78
N LYS A 73 10.50 -26.52 -24.81
CA LYS A 73 9.52 -27.60 -25.02
C LYS A 73 9.47 -28.68 -23.94
N GLN A 74 10.21 -28.53 -22.84
CA GLN A 74 10.11 -29.42 -21.69
C GLN A 74 8.93 -29.00 -20.82
N ILE A 75 7.95 -29.91 -20.67
CA ILE A 75 6.80 -29.69 -19.80
C ILE A 75 7.26 -29.71 -18.33
N ALA A 76 7.00 -28.61 -17.62
CA ALA A 76 7.27 -28.42 -16.20
C ALA A 76 6.07 -28.73 -15.31
N GLY A 77 4.85 -28.79 -15.88
CA GLY A 77 3.62 -29.11 -15.16
C GLY A 77 2.37 -28.57 -15.85
N LYS A 78 1.33 -28.32 -15.06
CA LYS A 78 0.06 -27.75 -15.52
C LYS A 78 -0.23 -26.43 -14.79
N ALA A 79 -0.72 -25.47 -15.56
CA ALA A 79 -1.24 -24.20 -15.07
C ALA A 79 -2.75 -24.23 -15.07
N TYR A 80 -3.33 -23.51 -14.11
CA TYR A 80 -4.76 -23.39 -13.92
C TYR A 80 -5.11 -21.91 -13.83
N SER A 81 -5.73 -21.36 -14.88
CA SER A 81 -6.26 -20.00 -14.86
C SER A 81 -7.75 -20.04 -14.59
N ASP A 82 -8.22 -19.18 -13.68
CA ASP A 82 -9.61 -19.12 -13.25
C ASP A 82 -10.47 -18.25 -14.17
N LYS A 83 -11.64 -18.77 -14.54
CA LYS A 83 -12.71 -17.96 -15.12
C LYS A 83 -13.36 -17.12 -14.02
N GLN A 84 -13.88 -15.97 -14.41
CA GLN A 84 -14.52 -15.02 -13.51
C GLN A 84 -15.80 -14.49 -14.14
N LEU A 85 -16.75 -14.11 -13.29
CA LEU A 85 -17.90 -13.33 -13.69
C LEU A 85 -17.84 -11.98 -13.00
N ASP A 86 -17.79 -10.91 -13.78
CA ASP A 86 -17.76 -9.54 -13.26
C ASP A 86 -18.99 -8.76 -13.73
N PRO A 87 -20.08 -8.75 -12.94
CA PRO A 87 -21.26 -7.95 -13.23
C PRO A 87 -20.99 -6.44 -13.14
N THR A 88 -19.90 -6.00 -12.50
CA THR A 88 -19.54 -4.58 -12.39
C THR A 88 -18.88 -4.03 -13.66
N GLY A 89 -18.31 -4.90 -14.49
CA GLY A 89 -17.66 -4.55 -15.76
C GLY A 89 -16.33 -3.80 -15.61
N ILE A 90 -15.70 -3.85 -14.43
CA ILE A 90 -14.49 -3.11 -14.08
C ILE A 90 -13.24 -4.02 -14.09
N ALA A 91 -13.34 -5.22 -13.54
CA ALA A 91 -12.20 -6.09 -13.22
C ALA A 91 -11.58 -6.80 -14.43
N LEU A 92 -12.40 -7.19 -15.41
CA LEU A 92 -11.96 -8.13 -16.45
C LEU A 92 -11.47 -7.45 -17.73
N SER A 93 -11.81 -6.18 -17.96
CA SER A 93 -11.43 -5.41 -19.16
C SER A 93 -11.64 -6.17 -20.49
N GLY A 94 -12.69 -7.02 -20.56
CA GLY A 94 -13.02 -7.84 -21.74
C GLY A 94 -12.40 -9.24 -21.79
N ASN A 95 -11.65 -9.66 -20.76
CA ASN A 95 -11.18 -11.04 -20.60
C ASN A 95 -12.27 -11.96 -20.02
N LEU A 96 -12.14 -13.28 -20.21
CA LEU A 96 -13.05 -14.29 -19.64
C LEU A 96 -12.69 -14.69 -18.18
N GLY A 97 -11.62 -14.12 -17.64
CA GLY A 97 -11.04 -14.47 -16.35
C GLY A 97 -9.61 -13.98 -16.24
N SER A 98 -8.78 -14.68 -15.46
CA SER A 98 -7.37 -14.34 -15.28
C SER A 98 -6.57 -14.43 -16.59
N GLY A 99 -6.46 -13.31 -17.31
CA GLY A 99 -5.78 -13.24 -18.62
C GLY A 99 -4.26 -13.27 -18.54
N ARG A 100 -3.68 -12.77 -17.43
CA ARG A 100 -2.22 -12.71 -17.23
C ARG A 100 -1.74 -13.42 -15.96
N ALA A 101 -2.60 -14.21 -15.32
CA ALA A 101 -2.29 -14.90 -14.07
C ALA A 101 -2.80 -16.35 -14.07
N PHE A 102 -2.04 -17.24 -13.45
CA PHE A 102 -2.39 -18.66 -13.34
C PHE A 102 -1.83 -19.28 -12.07
N PHE A 103 -2.49 -20.30 -11.56
CA PHE A 103 -1.99 -21.07 -10.44
C PHE A 103 -1.08 -22.21 -10.90
N TYR A 104 0.00 -22.43 -10.15
CA TYR A 104 1.03 -23.44 -10.42
C TYR A 104 1.50 -24.12 -9.13
N LYS A 105 1.68 -25.44 -9.18
CA LYS A 105 2.00 -26.30 -8.01
C LYS A 105 1.03 -26.04 -6.85
N ASN A 106 1.43 -26.27 -5.60
CA ASN A 106 0.52 -26.32 -4.46
C ASN A 106 -0.26 -25.02 -4.20
N CYS A 107 0.42 -23.88 -4.06
CA CYS A 107 -0.17 -22.63 -3.58
C CYS A 107 0.28 -21.36 -4.32
N PHE A 108 0.98 -21.46 -5.45
CA PHE A 108 1.50 -20.27 -6.12
C PHE A 108 0.54 -19.76 -7.18
N ASN A 109 0.35 -18.45 -7.23
CA ASN A 109 -0.27 -17.74 -8.35
C ASN A 109 0.79 -16.89 -9.04
N ILE A 110 1.02 -17.19 -10.32
CA ILE A 110 2.04 -16.57 -11.16
C ILE A 110 1.34 -15.52 -12.03
N LYS A 111 1.73 -14.25 -11.91
CA LYS A 111 1.27 -13.16 -12.79
C LYS A 111 2.39 -12.75 -13.74
N GLY A 112 2.06 -12.50 -15.00
CA GLY A 112 3.04 -12.10 -16.04
C GLY A 112 3.20 -13.09 -17.20
N ASP A 113 2.19 -13.93 -17.46
CA ASP A 113 2.15 -14.71 -18.69
C ASP A 113 0.74 -14.87 -19.27
N LYS A 114 0.66 -14.97 -20.59
CA LYS A 114 -0.61 -15.01 -21.31
C LYS A 114 -1.34 -16.35 -21.10
N THR A 115 -2.57 -16.28 -20.63
CA THR A 115 -3.46 -17.45 -20.52
C THR A 115 -4.43 -17.52 -21.69
N LYS A 116 -5.09 -18.67 -21.89
CA LYS A 116 -6.23 -18.84 -22.80
C LYS A 116 -7.44 -17.98 -22.46
N LEU A 117 -7.50 -17.37 -21.27
CA LEU A 117 -8.58 -16.48 -20.85
C LEU A 117 -8.32 -15.02 -21.23
N ALA A 118 -7.14 -14.71 -21.77
CA ALA A 118 -6.77 -13.40 -22.31
C ALA A 118 -7.45 -13.13 -23.66
N THR A 119 -8.73 -12.79 -23.63
CA THR A 119 -9.59 -12.62 -24.82
C THR A 119 -9.93 -11.18 -25.14
N ALA A 120 -9.43 -10.22 -24.35
CA ALA A 120 -9.76 -8.81 -24.55
C ALA A 120 -9.37 -8.33 -25.96
N PRO A 121 -10.23 -7.52 -26.63
CA PRO A 121 -10.01 -7.07 -28.00
C PRO A 121 -8.84 -6.09 -28.11
N LYS A 122 -8.60 -5.27 -27.07
CA LYS A 122 -7.41 -4.42 -26.98
C LYS A 122 -6.21 -5.26 -26.54
N ASN A 123 -5.14 -5.24 -27.34
CA ASN A 123 -3.94 -6.04 -27.11
C ASN A 123 -3.29 -5.79 -25.75
N ILE A 124 -3.31 -4.55 -25.25
CA ILE A 124 -2.73 -4.23 -23.93
C ILE A 124 -3.36 -5.02 -22.77
N TYR A 125 -4.64 -5.39 -22.89
CA TYR A 125 -5.36 -6.16 -21.88
C TYR A 125 -5.26 -7.69 -22.11
N SER A 126 -4.70 -8.14 -23.23
CA SER A 126 -4.65 -9.56 -23.63
C SER A 126 -3.28 -10.06 -24.08
N ASN A 127 -2.22 -9.25 -23.98
CA ASN A 127 -0.85 -9.65 -24.32
C ASN A 127 -0.19 -10.54 -23.25
N GLY A 128 -0.77 -10.63 -22.05
CA GLY A 128 -0.24 -11.41 -20.92
C GLY A 128 1.06 -10.86 -20.33
N LYS A 129 1.47 -9.65 -20.70
CA LYS A 129 2.69 -9.01 -20.21
C LYS A 129 2.46 -8.32 -18.88
N TYR A 130 3.54 -8.24 -18.10
CA TYR A 130 3.55 -7.55 -16.82
C TYR A 130 4.89 -6.85 -16.67
N ALA A 131 4.84 -5.54 -16.41
CA ALA A 131 6.03 -4.71 -16.31
C ALA A 131 6.74 -4.96 -14.97
N LEU A 132 8.07 -4.90 -14.98
CA LEU A 132 8.87 -5.02 -13.76
C LEU A 132 8.49 -3.95 -12.73
N SER A 133 8.30 -2.69 -13.15
CA SER A 133 7.85 -1.60 -12.26
C SER A 133 6.51 -1.91 -11.59
N ALA A 134 5.54 -2.47 -12.32
CA ALA A 134 4.25 -2.87 -11.77
C ALA A 134 4.41 -4.02 -10.76
N ALA A 135 5.25 -5.01 -11.07
CA ALA A 135 5.54 -6.11 -10.15
C ALA A 135 6.19 -5.64 -8.85
N ILE A 136 7.12 -4.67 -8.94
CA ILE A 136 7.75 -4.05 -7.77
C ILE A 136 6.69 -3.33 -6.93
N LYS A 137 5.87 -2.48 -7.55
CA LYS A 137 4.79 -1.75 -6.87
C LYS A 137 3.86 -2.70 -6.11
N GLU A 138 3.35 -3.71 -6.81
CA GLU A 138 2.39 -4.65 -6.24
C GLU A 138 3.00 -5.47 -5.10
N THR A 139 4.26 -5.89 -5.24
CA THR A 139 5.03 -6.58 -4.19
C THR A 139 5.23 -5.71 -2.95
N VAL A 140 5.63 -4.45 -3.14
CA VAL A 140 5.86 -3.51 -2.02
C VAL A 140 4.56 -3.26 -1.27
N ILE A 141 3.47 -2.95 -1.97
CA ILE A 141 2.18 -2.69 -1.36
C ILE A 141 1.66 -3.94 -0.65
N ALA A 142 1.59 -5.09 -1.34
CA ALA A 142 1.05 -6.33 -0.78
C ALA A 142 1.75 -6.75 0.51
N ASN A 143 3.09 -6.73 0.52
CA ASN A 143 3.88 -7.15 1.69
C ASN A 143 3.92 -6.12 2.83
N ILE A 144 3.59 -4.85 2.57
CA ILE A 144 3.32 -3.86 3.63
C ILE A 144 1.96 -4.17 4.26
N LEU A 145 0.93 -4.31 3.43
CA LEU A 145 -0.46 -4.50 3.88
C LEU A 145 -0.66 -5.82 4.62
N ALA A 146 0.03 -6.89 4.23
CA ALA A 146 -0.02 -8.19 4.92
C ALA A 146 0.31 -8.09 6.43
N ASP A 147 1.19 -7.16 6.81
CA ASP A 147 1.54 -6.91 8.22
C ASP A 147 0.73 -5.76 8.84
N ASP A 148 0.41 -4.72 8.04
CA ASP A 148 -0.21 -3.49 8.55
C ASP A 148 -1.74 -3.57 8.67
N PHE A 149 -2.42 -4.26 7.77
CA PHE A 149 -3.88 -4.28 7.76
C PHE A 149 -4.47 -5.27 8.74
N ILE A 150 -5.65 -4.93 9.24
CA ILE A 150 -6.41 -5.78 10.15
C ILE A 150 -6.97 -7.04 9.47
N ILE A 151 -7.16 -6.97 8.15
CA ILE A 151 -7.43 -8.13 7.29
C ILE A 151 -6.23 -8.22 6.37
N GLN A 152 -5.44 -9.28 6.53
CA GLN A 152 -4.20 -9.47 5.78
C GLN A 152 -4.52 -9.57 4.29
N THR A 153 -3.62 -9.09 3.45
CA THR A 153 -3.71 -9.29 2.00
C THR A 153 -2.82 -10.45 1.60
N PHE A 154 -2.93 -10.91 0.35
CA PHE A 154 -1.97 -11.87 -0.19
C PHE A 154 -0.54 -11.34 -0.08
N GLU A 155 0.42 -12.25 0.07
CA GLU A 155 1.85 -11.91 0.07
C GLU A 155 2.52 -12.31 -1.25
N THR A 156 3.51 -11.53 -1.65
CA THR A 156 4.37 -11.84 -2.80
C THR A 156 5.68 -12.44 -2.34
N LEU A 157 5.96 -13.67 -2.80
CA LEU A 157 7.17 -14.42 -2.52
C LEU A 157 8.36 -13.90 -3.32
N ALA A 158 8.20 -13.69 -4.62
CA ALA A 158 9.33 -13.34 -5.49
C ALA A 158 8.90 -12.57 -6.75
N ILE A 159 9.87 -11.85 -7.32
CA ILE A 159 9.79 -11.25 -8.67
C ILE A 159 10.92 -11.83 -9.51
N LEU A 160 10.63 -12.21 -10.75
CA LEU A 160 11.64 -12.63 -11.71
C LEU A 160 11.54 -11.83 -13.01
N ASP A 161 12.66 -11.33 -13.51
CA ASP A 161 12.81 -10.67 -14.81
C ASP A 161 12.95 -11.73 -15.92
N LYS A 162 12.07 -11.63 -16.92
CA LYS A 162 11.98 -12.58 -18.05
C LYS A 162 13.06 -12.35 -19.11
N LYS A 163 13.87 -11.29 -19.01
CA LYS A 163 14.84 -10.85 -20.03
C LYS A 163 14.18 -10.53 -21.37
N GLU A 164 12.91 -10.14 -21.32
CA GLU A 164 12.09 -9.74 -22.47
C GLU A 164 11.62 -8.30 -22.26
N ARG A 165 11.41 -7.57 -23.35
CA ARG A 165 10.78 -6.25 -23.32
C ARG A 165 9.47 -6.25 -24.09
N PHE A 166 8.59 -5.32 -23.77
CA PHE A 166 7.36 -5.10 -24.50
C PHE A 166 7.03 -3.61 -24.58
N ASP A 167 6.30 -3.24 -25.63
CA ASP A 167 5.75 -1.91 -25.77
C ASP A 167 4.45 -1.83 -24.97
N PHE A 168 4.48 -1.07 -23.88
CA PHE A 168 3.33 -0.70 -23.06
C PHE A 168 2.73 0.59 -23.59
N GLU A 169 1.43 0.60 -23.86
CA GLU A 169 0.74 1.77 -24.38
C GLU A 169 -0.10 2.41 -23.26
N ASP A 170 0.31 3.56 -22.76
CA ASP A 170 -0.48 4.28 -21.78
C ASP A 170 -1.48 5.22 -22.49
N GLU A 171 -2.75 5.16 -22.08
CA GLU A 171 -3.82 6.02 -22.58
C GLU A 171 -4.37 6.85 -21.40
N TYR A 172 -4.10 8.16 -21.41
CA TYR A 172 -4.56 9.07 -20.35
C TYR A 172 -5.26 10.30 -20.93
N MET A 173 -6.12 10.91 -20.13
CA MET A 173 -6.77 12.19 -20.45
C MET A 173 -5.91 13.31 -19.88
N ASP A 174 -5.46 14.24 -20.73
CA ASP A 174 -4.67 15.39 -20.31
C ASP A 174 -5.55 16.51 -19.69
N ALA A 175 -4.91 17.58 -19.24
CA ALA A 175 -5.58 18.76 -18.68
C ALA A 175 -6.48 19.51 -19.68
N ASP A 176 -6.38 19.23 -20.99
CA ASP A 176 -7.23 19.78 -22.02
C ASP A 176 -8.47 18.92 -22.31
N ASP A 177 -8.68 17.83 -21.55
CA ASP A 177 -9.67 16.79 -21.77
C ASP A 177 -9.44 15.98 -23.08
N VAL A 178 -8.18 15.90 -23.55
CA VAL A 178 -7.79 15.15 -24.74
C VAL A 178 -7.17 13.82 -24.34
N ILE A 179 -7.65 12.72 -24.94
CA ILE A 179 -7.04 11.40 -24.77
C ILE A 179 -5.72 11.37 -25.54
N ARG A 180 -4.61 11.26 -24.82
CA ARG A 180 -3.27 11.05 -25.35
C ARG A 180 -2.86 9.60 -25.22
N LYS A 181 -1.89 9.22 -26.05
CA LYS A 181 -1.29 7.90 -26.05
C LYS A 181 0.22 8.02 -26.02
N GLU A 182 0.85 7.34 -25.08
CA GLU A 182 2.29 7.24 -24.96
C GLU A 182 2.72 5.78 -24.99
N VAL A 183 3.91 5.51 -25.51
CA VAL A 183 4.43 4.14 -25.64
C VAL A 183 5.75 4.03 -24.90
N TYR A 184 5.80 3.09 -23.97
CA TYR A 184 6.94 2.82 -23.10
C TYR A 184 7.47 1.43 -23.38
N ASN A 185 8.76 1.31 -23.66
CA ASN A 185 9.40 0.01 -23.88
C ASN A 185 9.93 -0.53 -22.52
N LEU A 186 9.16 -1.42 -21.90
CA LEU A 186 9.35 -1.84 -20.50
C LEU A 186 9.87 -3.28 -20.38
N PRO A 187 10.72 -3.59 -19.38
CA PRO A 187 11.12 -4.96 -19.07
C PRO A 187 9.94 -5.78 -18.53
N CYS A 188 9.84 -7.02 -19.00
CA CYS A 188 8.83 -7.99 -18.59
C CYS A 188 9.27 -8.75 -17.34
N SER A 189 8.33 -8.99 -16.42
CA SER A 189 8.55 -9.80 -15.25
C SER A 189 7.46 -10.86 -15.05
N ILE A 190 7.72 -11.78 -14.13
CA ILE A 190 6.67 -12.51 -13.44
C ILE A 190 6.71 -12.19 -11.94
N GLU A 191 5.54 -12.20 -11.33
CA GLU A 191 5.33 -12.06 -9.89
C GLU A 191 4.80 -13.39 -9.34
N ILE A 192 5.36 -13.84 -8.22
CA ILE A 192 4.99 -15.08 -7.54
C ILE A 192 4.22 -14.74 -6.27
N ARG A 193 2.90 -14.79 -6.35
CA ARG A 193 1.99 -14.60 -5.20
C ARG A 193 1.73 -15.93 -4.52
N VAL A 194 1.47 -15.88 -3.23
CA VAL A 194 1.11 -17.06 -2.44
C VAL A 194 -0.38 -17.00 -2.11
N ASN A 195 -1.10 -18.06 -2.46
CA ASN A 195 -2.52 -18.21 -2.15
C ASN A 195 -2.68 -18.93 -0.82
N LYS A 196 -2.37 -18.25 0.29
CA LYS A 196 -2.64 -18.81 1.63
C LYS A 196 -4.15 -18.76 1.84
N GLU A 197 -4.72 -19.81 2.44
CA GLU A 197 -6.11 -19.80 2.93
C GLU A 197 -7.19 -19.24 1.96
N LYS A 198 -7.01 -19.40 0.63
CA LYS A 198 -7.90 -18.88 -0.42
C LYS A 198 -7.93 -17.35 -0.59
N GLU A 199 -6.88 -16.64 -0.17
CA GLU A 199 -6.72 -15.19 -0.35
C GLU A 199 -6.90 -14.70 -1.80
N LEU A 200 -6.69 -15.56 -2.80
CA LEU A 200 -6.86 -15.24 -4.23
C LEU A 200 -8.14 -15.81 -4.85
N TYR A 201 -9.06 -16.38 -4.04
CA TYR A 201 -10.39 -16.79 -4.49
C TYR A 201 -11.37 -15.62 -4.35
N ARG A 202 -11.73 -15.02 -5.48
CA ARG A 202 -12.46 -13.75 -5.58
C ARG A 202 -13.97 -13.92 -5.46
N ILE A 203 -14.67 -12.83 -5.15
CA ILE A 203 -16.13 -12.77 -5.29
C ILE A 203 -16.54 -13.11 -6.74
N SER A 204 -15.81 -12.61 -7.74
CA SER A 204 -16.05 -12.92 -9.16
C SER A 204 -15.91 -14.42 -9.50
N ASN A 205 -15.05 -15.15 -8.78
CA ASN A 205 -14.93 -16.60 -8.89
C ASN A 205 -16.13 -17.31 -8.26
N SER A 206 -16.57 -16.81 -7.11
CA SER A 206 -17.73 -17.33 -6.42
C SER A 206 -19.02 -17.18 -7.22
N LEU A 207 -19.20 -16.02 -7.86
CA LEU A 207 -20.36 -15.76 -8.74
C LEU A 207 -20.41 -16.75 -9.92
N ILE A 208 -19.29 -16.98 -10.62
CA ILE A 208 -19.29 -17.94 -11.74
C ILE A 208 -19.43 -19.39 -11.26
N ASN A 209 -18.93 -19.70 -10.06
CA ASN A 209 -19.18 -20.99 -9.42
C ASN A 209 -20.62 -21.14 -8.95
N LYS A 210 -21.37 -20.05 -8.83
CA LYS A 210 -22.73 -20.03 -8.25
C LYS A 210 -22.70 -20.59 -6.83
N ASP A 211 -21.70 -20.19 -6.04
CA ASP A 211 -21.74 -20.45 -4.61
C ASP A 211 -22.96 -19.74 -4.03
N LYS A 212 -23.45 -20.24 -2.90
CA LYS A 212 -24.58 -19.64 -2.20
C LYS A 212 -24.08 -18.94 -0.95
N TYR A 213 -24.51 -17.71 -0.74
CA TYR A 213 -24.28 -16.98 0.49
C TYR A 213 -25.53 -17.06 1.38
N THR A 214 -25.30 -17.36 2.66
CA THR A 214 -26.27 -17.12 3.70
C THR A 214 -26.25 -15.64 4.10
N ILE A 215 -27.35 -15.16 4.70
CA ILE A 215 -27.41 -13.78 5.20
C ILE A 215 -26.29 -13.52 6.23
N ASN A 216 -26.03 -14.49 7.12
CA ASN A 216 -24.96 -14.36 8.12
C ASN A 216 -23.56 -14.24 7.48
N GLU A 217 -23.31 -14.93 6.37
CA GLU A 217 -22.04 -14.80 5.63
C GLU A 217 -21.91 -13.43 4.97
N LEU A 218 -23.00 -12.90 4.39
CA LEU A 218 -23.02 -11.55 3.84
C LEU A 218 -22.86 -10.48 4.91
N GLU A 219 -23.53 -10.62 6.07
CA GLU A 219 -23.37 -9.73 7.21
C GLU A 219 -21.91 -9.72 7.66
N TYR A 220 -21.31 -10.90 7.89
CA TYR A 220 -19.91 -11.02 8.28
C TYR A 220 -18.95 -10.38 7.25
N PHE A 221 -19.21 -10.59 5.96
CA PHE A 221 -18.42 -9.97 4.90
C PHE A 221 -18.58 -8.44 4.89
N CYS A 222 -19.78 -7.92 5.06
CA CYS A 222 -20.07 -6.49 5.19
C CYS A 222 -19.35 -5.85 6.39
N GLU A 223 -19.32 -6.52 7.55
CA GLU A 223 -18.55 -6.05 8.71
C GLU A 223 -17.05 -5.96 8.40
N LYS A 224 -16.51 -6.97 7.72
CA LYS A 224 -15.10 -6.99 7.27
C LYS A 224 -14.81 -5.85 6.30
N LEU A 225 -15.66 -5.61 5.30
CA LEU A 225 -15.50 -4.52 4.32
C LEU A 225 -15.48 -3.15 5.00
N ALA A 226 -16.46 -2.90 5.88
CA ALA A 226 -16.55 -1.66 6.63
C ALA A 226 -15.30 -1.43 7.51
N LYS A 227 -14.79 -2.50 8.12
CA LYS A 227 -13.55 -2.49 8.88
C LYS A 227 -12.32 -2.20 8.02
N ILE A 228 -12.20 -2.83 6.85
CA ILE A 228 -11.12 -2.54 5.90
C ILE A 228 -11.14 -1.08 5.51
N GLU A 229 -12.30 -0.54 5.15
CA GLU A 229 -12.39 0.84 4.68
C GLU A 229 -12.02 1.86 5.76
N ALA A 230 -12.41 1.63 7.01
CA ALA A 230 -11.95 2.45 8.14
C ALA A 230 -10.41 2.40 8.30
N ASN A 231 -9.81 1.22 8.14
CA ASN A 231 -8.34 1.08 8.20
C ASN A 231 -7.67 1.81 7.05
N LYS A 232 -8.18 1.64 5.83
CA LYS A 232 -7.70 2.34 4.63
C LYS A 232 -7.69 3.86 4.80
N PHE A 233 -8.78 4.42 5.31
CA PHE A 233 -8.86 5.86 5.55
C PHE A 233 -7.86 6.34 6.61
N CYS A 234 -7.75 5.64 7.73
CA CYS A 234 -6.80 6.00 8.79
C CYS A 234 -5.34 5.82 8.34
N ASP A 235 -5.04 4.76 7.60
CA ASP A 235 -3.68 4.41 7.15
C ASP A 235 -3.29 5.11 5.84
N ARG A 236 -4.20 5.93 5.30
CA ARG A 236 -4.04 6.73 4.07
C ARG A 236 -3.75 5.88 2.83
N PHE A 237 -4.51 4.80 2.66
CA PHE A 237 -4.39 3.89 1.53
C PHE A 237 -5.62 3.97 0.62
N LEU A 238 -5.37 4.21 -0.67
CA LEU A 238 -6.35 4.22 -1.75
C LEU A 238 -6.16 2.94 -2.58
N HIS A 239 -7.21 2.14 -2.75
CA HIS A 239 -7.16 1.01 -3.68
C HIS A 239 -7.40 1.48 -5.12
N GLY A 240 -8.36 2.39 -5.29
CA GLY A 240 -8.58 3.12 -6.55
C GLY A 240 -9.48 2.44 -7.58
N SER A 241 -9.79 1.13 -7.41
CA SER A 241 -10.64 0.38 -8.36
C SER A 241 -11.41 -0.76 -7.66
N TRP A 242 -12.62 -0.48 -7.18
CA TRP A 242 -13.47 -1.51 -6.57
C TRP A 242 -14.27 -2.31 -7.59
N SER A 243 -14.21 -3.63 -7.46
CA SER A 243 -14.97 -4.58 -8.26
C SER A 243 -15.04 -5.93 -7.54
N VAL A 244 -15.94 -6.80 -7.97
CA VAL A 244 -16.00 -8.19 -7.47
C VAL A 244 -14.72 -8.99 -7.79
N GLY A 245 -13.86 -8.51 -8.70
CA GLY A 245 -12.62 -9.18 -9.08
C GLY A 245 -11.40 -8.75 -8.25
N ASN A 246 -11.50 -7.66 -7.48
CA ASN A 246 -10.37 -7.10 -6.74
C ASN A 246 -10.43 -7.38 -5.23
N ILE A 247 -11.29 -8.32 -4.82
CA ILE A 247 -11.43 -8.75 -3.43
C ILE A 247 -11.75 -10.24 -3.33
N SER A 248 -11.16 -10.90 -2.34
CA SER A 248 -11.47 -12.28 -2.02
C SER A 248 -12.84 -12.42 -1.34
N ILE A 249 -13.36 -13.64 -1.27
CA ILE A 249 -14.55 -13.97 -0.46
C ILE A 249 -14.33 -13.71 1.05
N ASP A 250 -13.06 -13.66 1.47
CA ASP A 250 -12.66 -13.46 2.87
C ASP A 250 -12.33 -12.00 3.19
N GLY A 251 -12.43 -11.10 2.20
CA GLY A 251 -12.16 -9.67 2.35
C GLY A 251 -10.71 -9.25 2.06
N ASN A 252 -9.86 -10.16 1.59
CA ASN A 252 -8.48 -9.82 1.24
C ASN A 252 -8.47 -8.96 -0.03
N LEU A 253 -7.74 -7.85 -0.01
CA LEU A 253 -7.58 -6.97 -1.18
C LEU A 253 -6.66 -7.59 -2.22
N ILE A 254 -7.00 -7.42 -3.49
CA ILE A 254 -6.28 -8.01 -4.62
C ILE A 254 -6.11 -6.98 -5.74
N ASP A 255 -5.00 -7.08 -6.49
CA ASP A 255 -4.68 -6.28 -7.66
C ASP A 255 -4.41 -4.79 -7.33
N PHE A 256 -3.15 -4.53 -6.92
CA PHE A 256 -2.66 -3.23 -6.42
C PHE A 256 -2.03 -2.33 -7.49
N ASP A 257 -2.32 -2.55 -8.78
CA ASP A 257 -1.77 -1.76 -9.87
C ASP A 257 -2.23 -0.28 -9.81
N THR A 258 -3.49 -0.06 -9.48
CA THR A 258 -4.08 1.28 -9.26
C THR A 258 -3.97 1.78 -7.82
N ALA A 259 -3.47 0.97 -6.89
CA ALA A 259 -3.40 1.34 -5.49
C ALA A 259 -2.26 2.33 -5.19
N THR A 260 -2.41 3.15 -4.15
CA THR A 260 -1.36 4.06 -3.67
C THR A 260 -1.60 4.47 -2.22
N PHE A 261 -0.57 4.95 -1.54
CA PHE A 261 -0.77 5.75 -0.34
C PHE A 261 -0.98 7.23 -0.71
N VAL A 262 -1.64 7.97 0.18
CA VAL A 262 -1.91 9.41 0.03
C VAL A 262 -1.35 10.20 1.22
N LYS A 263 -0.96 11.46 1.02
CA LYS A 263 -0.43 12.32 2.10
C LYS A 263 -1.54 12.92 2.95
N GLY A 264 -2.45 13.63 2.31
CA GLY A 264 -3.66 14.20 2.92
C GLY A 264 -4.83 13.21 2.91
N ARG A 265 -5.84 13.45 3.75
CA ARG A 265 -7.06 12.63 3.85
C ARG A 265 -8.26 13.19 3.09
N TYR A 266 -8.00 14.07 2.13
CA TYR A 266 -8.98 14.64 1.22
C TYR A 266 -9.33 13.67 0.08
N PRO A 267 -10.47 13.87 -0.61
CA PRO A 267 -10.84 13.01 -1.73
C PRO A 267 -9.77 13.06 -2.84
N GLN A 268 -9.19 11.89 -3.14
CA GLN A 268 -8.17 11.71 -4.18
C GLN A 268 -8.45 10.44 -4.99
N TYR A 269 -8.11 10.40 -6.28
CA TYR A 269 -8.29 9.23 -7.12
C TYR A 269 -6.98 8.85 -7.83
N SER A 270 -6.84 7.56 -8.16
CA SER A 270 -5.63 7.00 -8.79
C SER A 270 -5.88 6.30 -10.13
N ASN A 271 -7.14 6.01 -10.45
CA ASN A 271 -7.52 5.36 -11.70
C ASN A 271 -8.49 6.22 -12.51
N THR A 272 -9.64 6.58 -11.92
CA THR A 272 -10.66 7.35 -12.64
C THR A 272 -11.44 8.27 -11.72
N ASN A 273 -11.70 9.48 -12.24
CA ASN A 273 -12.54 10.49 -11.61
C ASN A 273 -14.04 10.33 -11.88
N LYS A 274 -14.43 9.29 -12.65
CA LYS A 274 -15.82 9.11 -13.12
C LYS A 274 -16.80 8.76 -11.99
N TYR A 275 -16.34 8.06 -10.96
CA TYR A 275 -17.19 7.54 -9.89
C TYR A 275 -16.70 8.05 -8.55
N LYS A 276 -17.61 8.58 -7.72
CA LYS A 276 -17.32 9.00 -6.35
C LYS A 276 -16.71 7.86 -5.50
N SER A 277 -17.10 6.61 -5.78
CA SER A 277 -16.59 5.40 -5.12
C SER A 277 -15.11 5.09 -5.38
N ASN A 278 -14.47 5.78 -6.33
CA ASN A 278 -13.05 5.57 -6.64
C ASN A 278 -12.15 6.61 -5.98
N TYR A 279 -12.73 7.52 -5.18
CA TYR A 279 -11.98 8.49 -4.40
C TYR A 279 -11.69 7.95 -3.00
N PHE A 280 -10.49 8.24 -2.53
CA PHE A 280 -10.03 7.96 -1.18
C PHE A 280 -11.02 8.47 -0.14
N GLY A 281 -11.41 7.57 0.78
CA GLY A 281 -12.39 7.85 1.83
C GLY A 281 -13.85 7.74 1.42
N TYR A 282 -14.15 7.34 0.18
CA TYR A 282 -15.50 7.10 -0.34
C TYR A 282 -15.65 5.70 -0.95
N GLU A 283 -14.63 4.85 -0.78
CA GLU A 283 -14.53 3.52 -1.37
C GLU A 283 -15.56 2.52 -0.79
N LEU A 284 -16.11 2.81 0.41
CA LEU A 284 -17.26 2.08 0.97
C LEU A 284 -18.45 2.04 -0.01
N LEU A 285 -18.65 3.11 -0.78
CA LEU A 285 -19.74 3.18 -1.77
C LEU A 285 -19.55 2.12 -2.87
N GLY A 286 -18.31 1.90 -3.30
CA GLY A 286 -17.98 0.87 -4.29
C GLY A 286 -18.21 -0.54 -3.75
N GLN A 287 -17.88 -0.76 -2.47
CA GLN A 287 -18.13 -2.02 -1.78
C GLN A 287 -19.63 -2.31 -1.63
N LYS A 288 -20.46 -1.31 -1.35
CA LYS A 288 -21.92 -1.46 -1.31
C LYS A 288 -22.51 -1.85 -2.66
N LEU A 289 -22.06 -1.19 -3.73
CA LEU A 289 -22.44 -1.57 -5.10
C LEU A 289 -22.02 -3.01 -5.45
N MET A 290 -20.87 -3.44 -4.95
CA MET A 290 -20.43 -4.83 -5.09
C MET A 290 -21.37 -5.79 -4.34
N ILE A 291 -21.76 -5.51 -3.10
CA ILE A 291 -22.72 -6.34 -2.35
C ILE A 291 -24.06 -6.43 -3.08
N LYS A 292 -24.57 -5.30 -3.58
CA LYS A 292 -25.78 -5.27 -4.42
C LYS A 292 -25.65 -6.22 -5.61
N SER A 293 -24.51 -6.22 -6.31
CA SER A 293 -24.28 -7.10 -7.45
C SER A 293 -24.28 -8.59 -7.09
N ILE A 294 -23.88 -8.96 -5.86
CA ILE A 294 -23.97 -10.34 -5.36
C ILE A 294 -25.46 -10.71 -5.16
N LEU A 295 -26.22 -9.85 -4.48
CA LEU A 295 -27.65 -10.07 -4.22
C LEU A 295 -28.47 -10.21 -5.50
N ASP A 296 -28.24 -9.32 -6.47
CA ASP A 296 -28.89 -9.34 -7.78
C ASP A 296 -28.59 -10.64 -8.53
N TYR A 297 -27.37 -11.16 -8.41
CA TYR A 297 -26.98 -12.41 -9.06
C TYR A 297 -27.61 -13.65 -8.42
N GLU A 298 -27.69 -13.68 -7.09
CA GLU A 298 -28.27 -14.81 -6.35
C GLU A 298 -29.80 -14.91 -6.46
N ASN A 299 -30.48 -13.86 -6.93
CA ASN A 299 -31.94 -13.75 -6.99
C ASN A 299 -32.62 -13.98 -5.62
N ILE A 300 -32.06 -13.38 -4.56
CA ILE A 300 -32.57 -13.53 -3.19
C ILE A 300 -33.97 -12.88 -3.05
N GLU A 301 -34.93 -13.61 -2.45
CA GLU A 301 -36.23 -13.02 -2.09
C GLU A 301 -36.05 -11.86 -1.08
N ASN A 302 -36.74 -10.75 -1.29
CA ASN A 302 -36.59 -9.51 -0.50
C ASN A 302 -35.19 -8.85 -0.59
N ALA A 303 -34.46 -9.05 -1.69
CA ALA A 303 -33.14 -8.47 -1.93
C ALA A 303 -33.03 -6.98 -1.54
N ASN A 304 -34.02 -6.13 -1.90
CA ASN A 304 -33.99 -4.71 -1.54
C ASN A 304 -33.96 -4.45 -0.02
N LYS A 305 -34.73 -5.23 0.76
CA LYS A 305 -34.75 -5.08 2.22
C LYS A 305 -33.44 -5.56 2.84
N ILE A 306 -32.88 -6.64 2.30
CA ILE A 306 -31.59 -7.18 2.73
C ILE A 306 -30.48 -6.19 2.38
N GLU A 307 -30.49 -5.63 1.18
CA GLU A 307 -29.55 -4.59 0.72
C GLU A 307 -29.56 -3.41 1.70
N THR A 308 -30.72 -2.83 2.03
CA THR A 308 -30.80 -1.73 3.01
C THR A 308 -30.20 -2.11 4.37
N ASN A 309 -30.54 -3.30 4.88
CA ASN A 309 -30.03 -3.75 6.18
C ASN A 309 -28.50 -3.93 6.18
N LEU A 310 -27.94 -4.51 5.11
CA LEU A 310 -26.50 -4.68 4.96
C LEU A 310 -25.80 -3.32 4.81
N ASP A 311 -26.41 -2.38 4.08
CA ASP A 311 -25.89 -1.03 3.91
C ASP A 311 -25.83 -0.25 5.23
N ASP A 312 -26.85 -0.38 6.06
CA ASP A 312 -26.92 0.21 7.40
C ASP A 312 -25.88 -0.43 8.33
N LEU A 313 -25.75 -1.76 8.29
CA LEU A 313 -24.72 -2.49 9.02
C LEU A 313 -23.32 -2.01 8.63
N MET A 314 -23.03 -1.88 7.32
CA MET A 314 -21.74 -1.38 6.84
C MET A 314 -21.47 0.05 7.34
N ASN A 315 -22.47 0.93 7.33
CA ASN A 315 -22.31 2.30 7.83
C ASN A 315 -22.02 2.33 9.34
N GLU A 316 -22.77 1.55 10.13
CA GLU A 316 -22.57 1.43 11.58
C GLU A 316 -21.17 0.91 11.89
N LYS A 317 -20.78 -0.20 11.26
CA LYS A 317 -19.48 -0.85 11.47
C LYS A 317 -18.33 0.02 10.98
N TYR A 318 -18.50 0.77 9.90
CA TYR A 318 -17.50 1.73 9.44
C TYR A 318 -17.28 2.81 10.51
N LYS A 319 -18.36 3.39 11.05
CA LYS A 319 -18.27 4.40 12.12
C LYS A 319 -17.62 3.85 13.39
N GLU A 320 -17.99 2.64 13.80
CA GLU A 320 -17.37 1.95 14.95
C GLU A 320 -15.86 1.76 14.74
N ASN A 321 -15.46 1.17 13.61
CA ASN A 321 -14.05 0.91 13.32
C ASN A 321 -13.24 2.20 13.09
N MET A 322 -13.85 3.24 12.52
CA MET A 322 -13.22 4.55 12.41
C MET A 322 -12.86 5.14 13.77
N LYS A 323 -13.71 4.98 14.80
CA LYS A 323 -13.38 5.41 16.18
C LYS A 323 -12.24 4.59 16.78
N ILE A 324 -12.25 3.27 16.57
CA ILE A 324 -11.16 2.38 17.02
C ILE A 324 -9.83 2.82 16.41
N ARG A 325 -9.82 3.05 15.09
CA ARG A 325 -8.61 3.47 14.36
C ARG A 325 -8.22 4.91 14.68
N PHE A 326 -9.17 5.80 14.93
CA PHE A 326 -8.87 7.15 15.44
C PHE A 326 -8.12 7.09 16.76
N CYS A 327 -8.56 6.26 17.72
CA CYS A 327 -7.81 6.02 18.96
C CYS A 327 -6.38 5.57 18.67
N ASP A 328 -6.17 4.68 17.69
CA ASP A 328 -4.82 4.27 17.28
C ASP A 328 -3.98 5.43 16.75
N LEU A 329 -4.53 6.28 15.87
CA LEU A 329 -3.85 7.47 15.34
C LEU A 329 -3.39 8.42 16.45
N ILE A 330 -4.20 8.57 17.51
CA ILE A 330 -3.88 9.41 18.67
C ILE A 330 -3.19 8.61 19.79
N GLY A 331 -2.62 7.43 19.49
CA GLY A 331 -1.80 6.67 20.43
C GLY A 331 -2.56 6.00 21.59
N LEU A 332 -3.89 6.08 21.61
CA LEU A 332 -4.71 5.49 22.65
C LEU A 332 -5.07 4.03 22.32
N ASN A 333 -5.36 3.26 23.35
CA ASN A 333 -6.00 1.95 23.22
C ASN A 333 -7.50 2.12 23.39
N TYR A 334 -8.30 1.79 22.36
CA TYR A 334 -9.76 1.96 22.38
C TYR A 334 -10.42 1.27 23.59
N ASN A 335 -10.13 -0.01 23.82
CA ASN A 335 -10.76 -0.80 24.89
C ASN A 335 -10.46 -0.27 26.30
N LEU A 336 -9.29 0.36 26.48
CA LEU A 336 -8.87 0.94 27.75
C LEU A 336 -9.38 2.37 27.93
N HIS A 337 -9.14 3.24 26.95
CA HIS A 337 -9.33 4.68 27.10
C HIS A 337 -10.75 5.13 26.77
N TYR A 338 -11.44 4.45 25.85
CA TYR A 338 -12.78 4.84 25.44
C TYR A 338 -13.77 4.84 26.61
N LYS A 339 -13.71 3.84 27.49
CA LYS A 339 -14.59 3.75 28.67
C LYS A 339 -14.52 4.97 29.57
N LYS A 340 -13.35 5.64 29.62
CA LYS A 340 -13.10 6.77 30.51
C LYS A 340 -13.25 8.12 29.83
N TYR A 341 -12.88 8.20 28.55
CA TYR A 341 -12.80 9.45 27.80
C TYR A 341 -13.70 9.48 26.56
N ASN A 342 -14.76 8.66 26.51
CA ASN A 342 -15.65 8.55 25.34
C ASN A 342 -16.14 9.89 24.82
N LYS A 343 -16.53 10.83 25.69
CA LYS A 343 -17.03 12.15 25.29
C LYS A 343 -15.99 12.92 24.47
N TYR A 344 -14.75 12.97 24.95
CA TYR A 344 -13.64 13.60 24.25
C TYR A 344 -13.32 12.87 22.95
N ILE A 345 -13.21 11.53 23.01
CA ILE A 345 -12.87 10.71 21.84
C ILE A 345 -13.92 10.85 20.74
N ASP A 346 -15.21 10.81 21.08
CA ASP A 346 -16.31 10.94 20.12
C ASP A 346 -16.32 12.32 19.45
N SER A 347 -16.17 13.38 20.23
CA SER A 347 -16.13 14.75 19.69
C SER A 347 -14.92 14.98 18.78
N LEU A 348 -13.72 14.58 19.24
CA LEU A 348 -12.49 14.69 18.45
C LEU A 348 -12.56 13.85 17.17
N TYR A 349 -13.10 12.64 17.25
CA TYR A 349 -13.30 11.78 16.09
C TYR A 349 -14.20 12.45 15.04
N GLU A 350 -15.35 13.00 15.43
CA GLU A 350 -16.27 13.64 14.48
C GLU A 350 -15.62 14.85 13.80
N LYS A 351 -14.92 15.69 14.59
CA LYS A 351 -14.13 16.82 14.05
C LYS A 351 -13.04 16.34 13.09
N PHE A 352 -12.29 15.30 13.46
CA PHE A 352 -11.27 14.69 12.59
C PHE A 352 -11.88 14.18 11.27
N ASN A 353 -12.97 13.43 11.32
CA ASN A 353 -13.60 12.85 10.14
C ASN A 353 -14.09 13.92 9.15
N VAL A 354 -14.52 15.09 9.65
CA VAL A 354 -14.94 16.21 8.81
C VAL A 354 -13.74 17.03 8.31
N LEU A 355 -12.88 17.49 9.22
CA LEU A 355 -11.78 18.41 8.91
C LEU A 355 -10.72 17.74 8.02
N SER A 356 -10.39 16.47 8.26
CA SER A 356 -9.34 15.78 7.49
C SER A 356 -9.67 15.62 6.00
N ARG A 357 -10.94 15.80 5.62
CA ARG A 357 -11.42 15.75 4.23
C ARG A 357 -11.47 17.10 3.54
N LYS A 358 -11.14 18.18 4.25
CA LYS A 358 -11.23 19.55 3.72
C LYS A 358 -10.04 19.87 2.83
N PHE A 359 -10.32 20.44 1.65
CA PHE A 359 -9.31 20.77 0.65
C PHE A 359 -9.65 22.03 -0.13
N LEU A 360 -8.62 22.69 -0.66
CA LEU A 360 -8.77 23.83 -1.56
C LEU A 360 -9.30 23.37 -2.93
N PRO A 361 -9.94 24.26 -3.71
CA PRO A 361 -10.45 23.96 -5.06
C PRO A 361 -9.35 23.77 -6.13
N ASN A 362 -8.29 23.03 -5.80
CA ASN A 362 -7.23 22.62 -6.72
C ASN A 362 -7.65 21.33 -7.43
N TYR A 363 -8.63 21.43 -8.33
CA TYR A 363 -9.38 20.27 -8.82
C TYR A 363 -8.54 19.16 -9.47
N TYR A 364 -7.50 19.51 -10.25
CA TYR A 364 -6.64 18.51 -10.89
C TYR A 364 -5.77 17.77 -9.87
N GLU A 365 -5.35 18.41 -8.78
CA GLU A 365 -4.59 17.82 -7.68
C GLU A 365 -5.38 16.81 -6.84
N THR A 366 -6.64 16.53 -7.21
CA THR A 366 -7.36 15.36 -6.70
C THR A 366 -6.90 14.06 -7.37
N ASN A 367 -6.15 14.13 -8.47
CA ASN A 367 -5.43 12.99 -9.02
C ASN A 367 -4.11 12.80 -8.25
N VAL A 368 -3.87 11.59 -7.74
CA VAL A 368 -2.65 11.28 -6.97
C VAL A 368 -1.36 11.36 -7.78
N ALA A 369 -1.46 11.35 -9.12
CA ALA A 369 -0.30 11.43 -10.00
C ALA A 369 0.23 12.88 -10.18
N GLU A 370 -0.54 13.89 -9.75
CA GLU A 370 -0.12 15.29 -9.87
C GLU A 370 0.89 15.68 -8.78
N ASN A 371 1.79 16.60 -9.11
CA ASN A 371 2.93 16.94 -8.26
C ASN A 371 2.58 17.90 -7.11
N SER A 372 1.43 18.58 -7.17
CA SER A 372 1.03 19.62 -6.20
C SER A 372 -0.08 19.14 -5.24
N GLY A 373 -0.26 17.83 -5.08
CA GLY A 373 -1.18 17.27 -4.08
C GLY A 373 -0.87 17.75 -2.65
N ASP A 374 0.40 18.03 -2.37
CA ASP A 374 0.92 18.51 -1.08
C ASP A 374 0.37 19.88 -0.67
N ILE A 375 -0.10 20.71 -1.61
CA ILE A 375 -0.62 22.06 -1.31
C ILE A 375 -2.15 22.12 -1.27
N THR A 376 -2.83 20.97 -1.45
CA THR A 376 -4.29 20.93 -1.69
C THR A 376 -5.10 20.69 -0.43
N TYR A 377 -4.65 19.80 0.47
CA TYR A 377 -5.37 19.54 1.73
C TYR A 377 -5.06 20.60 2.77
N LEU A 378 -6.08 21.06 3.51
CA LEU A 378 -5.91 22.15 4.47
C LEU A 378 -5.32 21.70 5.81
N PHE A 379 -5.69 20.51 6.27
CA PHE A 379 -5.35 20.02 7.61
C PHE A 379 -4.52 18.74 7.56
N ASP A 380 -3.27 18.82 7.99
CA ASP A 380 -2.33 17.71 8.18
C ASP A 380 -2.44 17.10 9.59
N PHE A 381 -3.47 16.27 9.77
CA PHE A 381 -3.63 15.53 11.03
C PHE A 381 -2.48 14.56 11.31
N SER A 382 -1.80 14.06 10.27
CA SER A 382 -0.66 13.14 10.47
C SER A 382 0.53 13.88 11.09
N LYS A 383 0.89 15.05 10.57
CA LYS A 383 1.90 15.93 11.17
C LYS A 383 1.50 16.38 12.58
N PHE A 384 0.24 16.76 12.79
CA PHE A 384 -0.26 17.15 14.11
C PHE A 384 -0.11 16.01 15.14
N PHE A 385 -0.66 14.82 14.86
CA PHE A 385 -0.57 13.68 15.78
C PHE A 385 0.86 13.22 16.01
N GLN A 386 1.70 13.21 14.97
CA GLN A 386 3.10 12.84 15.11
C GLN A 386 3.87 13.79 16.04
N LYS A 387 3.63 15.11 15.94
CA LYS A 387 4.56 16.12 16.50
C LYS A 387 4.02 16.89 17.71
N TYR A 388 2.71 16.92 17.95
CA TYR A 388 2.14 17.79 18.97
C TYR A 388 2.61 17.45 20.40
N LEU A 389 2.46 16.18 20.83
CA LEU A 389 2.80 15.79 22.20
C LEU A 389 4.30 15.77 22.49
N ILE A 390 5.15 15.69 21.45
CA ILE A 390 6.61 15.80 21.60
C ILE A 390 7.06 17.26 21.69
N THR A 391 6.38 18.20 21.02
CA THR A 391 6.80 19.62 20.98
C THR A 391 6.12 20.51 22.02
N LYS A 392 4.95 20.12 22.56
CA LYS A 392 4.17 21.03 23.43
C LYS A 392 4.88 21.49 24.71
N LYS A 393 5.83 20.70 25.24
CA LYS A 393 6.55 21.06 26.48
C LYS A 393 7.36 22.36 26.31
N ASP A 394 7.76 22.70 25.08
CA ASP A 394 8.64 23.83 24.80
C ASP A 394 7.89 25.12 24.41
N TYR A 395 6.56 25.06 24.27
CA TYR A 395 5.74 26.18 23.78
C TYR A 395 4.84 26.79 24.85
N LYS A 396 4.72 28.12 24.83
CA LYS A 396 3.84 28.88 25.75
C LYS A 396 2.38 28.94 25.33
N ASN A 397 2.08 28.71 24.04
CA ASN A 397 0.72 28.77 23.48
C ASN A 397 0.42 27.50 22.68
N ASN A 398 -0.38 26.61 23.27
CA ASN A 398 -0.71 25.29 22.73
C ASN A 398 -1.59 25.37 21.47
N ILE A 399 -2.46 26.38 21.37
CA ILE A 399 -3.34 26.56 20.19
C ILE A 399 -2.49 26.98 18.99
N LEU A 400 -1.62 27.96 19.16
CA LEU A 400 -0.74 28.43 18.08
C LEU A 400 0.20 27.31 17.60
N LEU A 401 0.77 26.53 18.52
CA LEU A 401 1.57 25.35 18.17
C LEU A 401 0.72 24.33 17.40
N GLY A 402 -0.47 24.01 17.91
CA GLY A 402 -1.37 23.07 17.27
C GLY A 402 -1.73 23.49 15.85
N MET A 403 -2.07 24.76 15.64
CA MET A 403 -2.38 25.31 14.32
C MET A 403 -1.18 25.26 13.39
N LYS A 404 0.05 25.55 13.87
CA LYS A 404 1.27 25.43 13.06
C LYS A 404 1.55 23.98 12.60
N LEU A 405 1.16 23.00 13.40
CA LEU A 405 1.35 21.59 13.07
C LEU A 405 0.21 21.04 12.22
N LEU A 406 -1.02 21.50 12.45
CA LEU A 406 -2.23 21.03 11.79
C LEU A 406 -2.47 21.71 10.45
N LEU A 407 -2.20 23.01 10.31
CA LEU A 407 -2.30 23.67 9.01
C LEU A 407 -1.17 23.19 8.10
N ASN A 408 -1.59 22.86 6.89
CA ASN A 408 -0.68 22.57 5.81
C ASN A 408 -0.28 23.86 5.07
N ASP A 409 0.83 23.81 4.34
CA ASP A 409 1.29 24.94 3.53
C ASP A 409 0.53 24.93 2.19
N THR A 410 -0.69 25.45 2.22
CA THR A 410 -1.61 25.37 1.08
C THR A 410 -1.46 26.56 0.15
N GLU A 411 -1.53 26.32 -1.16
CA GLU A 411 -1.52 27.34 -2.19
C GLU A 411 -2.72 27.16 -3.12
N TYR A 412 -3.36 28.27 -3.49
CA TYR A 412 -4.42 28.26 -4.49
C TYR A 412 -3.78 28.20 -5.89
N ILE A 413 -4.20 27.23 -6.70
CA ILE A 413 -3.75 27.12 -8.08
C ILE A 413 -4.83 27.69 -9.00
N GLU A 414 -4.49 28.75 -9.70
CA GLU A 414 -5.33 29.28 -10.77
C GLU A 414 -5.07 28.48 -12.06
N TYR A 415 -6.08 27.73 -12.49
CA TYR A 415 -6.03 26.98 -13.75
C TYR A 415 -6.68 27.78 -14.87
N GLU A 416 -6.01 27.86 -16.03
CA GLU A 416 -6.56 28.51 -17.22
C GLU A 416 -7.88 27.85 -17.71
N LYS A 417 -8.01 26.53 -17.53
CA LYS A 417 -9.23 25.76 -17.85
C LYS A 417 -9.44 24.65 -16.82
N ILE A 418 -10.62 24.64 -16.20
CA ILE A 418 -10.98 23.66 -15.16
C ILE A 418 -11.96 22.59 -15.65
N GLY A 419 -12.40 22.70 -16.91
CA GLY A 419 -13.08 21.64 -17.69
C GLY A 419 -14.19 20.87 -16.96
N MET A 420 -14.35 19.60 -17.34
CA MET A 420 -15.31 18.68 -16.73
C MET A 420 -14.90 18.22 -15.32
N ILE A 421 -13.61 18.31 -14.98
CA ILE A 421 -13.12 17.86 -13.66
C ILE A 421 -13.69 18.73 -12.53
N LYS A 422 -13.79 20.05 -12.74
CA LYS A 422 -14.41 20.96 -11.76
C LYS A 422 -15.83 20.55 -11.42
N GLU A 423 -16.66 20.41 -12.46
CA GLU A 423 -18.09 20.11 -12.31
C GLU A 423 -18.27 18.82 -11.53
N LYS A 424 -17.50 17.78 -11.87
CA LYS A 424 -17.52 16.48 -11.16
C LYS A 424 -17.08 16.59 -9.70
N ILE A 425 -15.96 17.26 -9.43
CA ILE A 425 -15.45 17.39 -8.05
C ILE A 425 -16.42 18.22 -7.21
N GLN A 426 -17.02 19.28 -7.76
CA GLN A 426 -18.05 20.06 -7.08
C GLN A 426 -19.32 19.24 -6.84
N GLU A 427 -19.79 18.48 -7.83
CA GLU A 427 -20.94 17.57 -7.68
C GLU A 427 -20.70 16.56 -6.55
N PHE A 428 -19.52 15.94 -6.49
CA PHE A 428 -19.24 14.90 -5.51
C PHE A 428 -18.90 15.45 -4.12
N PHE A 429 -18.22 16.58 -4.03
CA PHE A 429 -17.49 17.01 -2.83
C PHE A 429 -17.69 18.48 -2.47
N TYR A 430 -18.79 19.11 -2.90
CA TYR A 430 -19.11 20.52 -2.57
C TYR A 430 -18.89 20.85 -1.08
N GLU A 431 -19.35 19.99 -0.17
CA GLU A 431 -19.24 20.19 1.28
C GLU A 431 -17.80 20.07 1.80
N ASN A 432 -16.90 19.45 1.05
CA ASN A 432 -15.51 19.24 1.42
C ASN A 432 -14.58 20.36 0.92
N ILE A 433 -15.01 21.15 -0.06
CA ILE A 433 -14.22 22.24 -0.63
C ILE A 433 -14.20 23.44 0.33
N VAL A 434 -13.00 23.98 0.58
CA VAL A 434 -12.79 25.19 1.38
C VAL A 434 -12.53 26.37 0.46
N ASP A 435 -13.30 27.43 0.63
CA ASP A 435 -13.18 28.70 -0.08
C ASP A 435 -13.14 29.87 0.91
N GLU A 436 -12.99 31.09 0.39
CA GLU A 436 -12.94 32.31 1.21
C GLU A 436 -14.18 32.49 2.12
N LYS A 437 -15.32 31.88 1.78
CA LYS A 437 -16.56 32.05 2.54
C LYS A 437 -16.64 31.11 3.74
N ASN A 438 -15.95 29.97 3.71
CA ASN A 438 -16.07 28.93 4.73
C ASN A 438 -14.73 28.60 5.44
N ILE A 439 -13.63 29.25 5.05
CA ILE A 439 -12.32 29.05 5.68
C ILE A 439 -12.33 29.40 7.17
N ASP A 440 -12.90 30.54 7.56
CA ASP A 440 -12.96 30.97 8.97
C ASP A 440 -13.66 29.93 9.86
N ASN A 441 -14.77 29.37 9.38
CA ASN A 441 -15.47 28.31 10.09
C ASN A 441 -14.62 27.03 10.21
N SER A 442 -13.90 26.68 9.15
CA SER A 442 -12.99 25.52 9.17
C SER A 442 -11.83 25.72 10.15
N ILE A 443 -11.26 26.93 10.20
CA ILE A 443 -10.19 27.31 11.13
C ILE A 443 -10.68 27.27 12.58
N ASN A 444 -11.86 27.85 12.88
CA ASN A 444 -12.42 27.82 14.22
C ASN A 444 -12.66 26.38 14.72
N ASN A 445 -13.23 25.52 13.87
CA ASN A 445 -13.41 24.11 14.20
C ASN A 445 -12.07 23.37 14.45
N ALA A 446 -11.01 23.77 13.74
CA ALA A 446 -9.67 23.22 13.96
C ALA A 446 -9.06 23.70 15.29
N MET A 447 -9.29 24.95 15.69
CA MET A 447 -8.90 25.45 17.01
C MET A 447 -9.63 24.70 18.13
N ASP A 448 -10.95 24.50 18.00
CA ASP A 448 -11.76 23.71 18.93
C ASP A 448 -11.29 22.24 19.00
N PHE A 449 -10.77 21.68 17.91
CA PHE A 449 -10.18 20.35 17.92
C PHE A 449 -8.89 20.34 18.75
N ILE A 450 -8.00 21.33 18.56
CA ILE A 450 -6.71 21.40 19.25
C ILE A 450 -6.90 21.60 20.76
N GLU A 451 -7.81 22.48 21.16
CA GLU A 451 -8.12 22.74 22.56
C GLU A 451 -8.60 21.45 23.25
N GLU A 452 -9.59 20.78 22.65
CA GLU A 452 -10.14 19.55 23.20
C GLU A 452 -9.12 18.39 23.21
N TYR A 453 -8.23 18.34 22.21
CA TYR A 453 -7.13 17.38 22.16
C TYR A 453 -6.13 17.63 23.29
N ASP A 454 -5.74 18.88 23.54
CA ASP A 454 -4.83 19.22 24.63
C ASP A 454 -5.43 18.88 26.00
N GLU A 455 -6.72 19.21 26.22
CA GLU A 455 -7.45 18.86 27.43
C GLU A 455 -7.44 17.36 27.70
N LEU A 456 -7.75 16.55 26.69
CA LEU A 456 -7.73 15.09 26.79
C LEU A 456 -6.35 14.58 27.26
N PHE A 457 -5.26 15.02 26.62
CA PHE A 457 -3.93 14.55 27.00
C PHE A 457 -3.42 15.14 28.32
N ASN A 458 -3.89 16.32 28.72
CA ASN A 458 -3.66 16.86 30.06
C ASN A 458 -4.34 15.99 31.12
N LEU A 459 -5.55 15.49 30.87
CA LEU A 459 -6.24 14.56 31.77
C LEU A 459 -5.51 13.22 31.86
N ILE A 460 -5.14 12.63 30.72
CA ILE A 460 -4.42 11.34 30.70
C ILE A 460 -3.06 11.44 31.40
N SER A 461 -2.33 12.55 31.19
CA SER A 461 -1.01 12.76 31.79
C SER A 461 -1.01 12.82 33.32
N LYS A 462 -2.17 13.07 33.95
CA LYS A 462 -2.31 13.05 35.42
C LYS A 462 -2.34 11.63 35.98
N GLU A 463 -2.54 10.63 35.12
CA GLU A 463 -2.82 9.25 35.53
C GLU A 463 -1.85 8.23 34.93
N THR A 464 -1.24 8.55 33.78
CA THR A 464 -0.36 7.62 33.06
C THR A 464 0.72 8.40 32.31
N GLU A 465 1.92 7.83 32.25
CA GLU A 465 2.99 8.37 31.43
C GLU A 465 2.66 8.30 29.95
N LEU A 466 2.97 9.38 29.23
CA LEU A 466 2.63 9.51 27.81
C LEU A 466 3.68 8.90 26.86
N SER A 467 4.76 8.31 27.37
CA SER A 467 5.91 7.87 26.56
C SER A 467 5.49 6.90 25.45
N ASN A 468 4.76 5.83 25.78
CA ASN A 468 4.32 4.84 24.80
C ASN A 468 3.25 5.40 23.84
N ILE A 469 2.39 6.28 24.34
CA ILE A 469 1.40 7.01 23.52
C ILE A 469 2.12 7.85 22.45
N LYS A 470 3.16 8.61 22.84
CA LYS A 470 3.95 9.45 21.93
C LYS A 470 4.65 8.62 20.87
N VAL A 471 5.31 7.53 21.26
CA VAL A 471 6.00 6.63 20.33
C VAL A 471 5.02 6.03 19.32
N LYS A 472 3.86 5.54 19.80
CA LYS A 472 2.79 5.02 18.94
C LYS A 472 2.27 6.08 17.96
N GLN A 473 1.94 7.29 18.44
CA GLN A 473 1.51 8.42 17.59
C GLN A 473 2.57 8.74 16.53
N TYR A 474 3.85 8.77 16.94
CA TYR A 474 4.95 9.15 16.07
C TYR A 474 5.14 8.16 14.91
N ILE A 475 5.07 6.86 15.21
CA ILE A 475 5.23 5.78 14.23
C ILE A 475 4.02 5.69 13.31
N ILE A 476 2.80 5.59 13.83
CA ILE A 476 1.60 5.35 13.01
C ILE A 476 1.37 6.50 12.01
N ASN A 477 1.62 7.74 12.45
CA ASN A 477 1.37 8.92 11.62
C ASN A 477 2.56 9.29 10.72
N ALA A 478 3.68 8.57 10.80
CA ALA A 478 4.82 8.82 9.93
C ALA A 478 4.46 8.65 8.46
N ASN A 479 4.96 9.57 7.64
CA ASN A 479 4.83 9.49 6.19
C ASN A 479 5.43 8.20 5.64
N ARG A 480 4.85 7.69 4.55
CA ARG A 480 5.30 6.48 3.88
C ARG A 480 6.20 6.86 2.71
N ASN A 481 7.47 7.16 3.02
CA ASN A 481 8.47 7.64 2.06
C ASN A 481 8.45 6.79 0.78
N TYR A 482 8.44 7.47 -0.37
CA TYR A 482 8.48 6.91 -1.73
C TYR A 482 7.18 6.23 -2.20
N LEU A 483 6.13 6.12 -1.37
CA LEU A 483 4.94 5.34 -1.72
C LEU A 483 3.72 6.19 -2.09
N TYR A 484 3.92 7.50 -2.34
CA TYR A 484 2.86 8.40 -2.77
C TYR A 484 2.69 8.38 -4.29
N GLY A 485 1.50 8.75 -4.79
CA GLY A 485 1.13 8.54 -6.20
C GLY A 485 2.00 9.29 -7.22
N ASN A 486 2.54 10.43 -6.83
CA ASN A 486 3.44 11.26 -7.65
C ASN A 486 4.91 10.80 -7.58
N GLU A 487 5.24 9.88 -6.67
CA GLU A 487 6.59 9.33 -6.52
C GLU A 487 6.73 8.08 -7.41
N ASN A 488 7.45 8.17 -8.53
CA ASN A 488 7.65 7.04 -9.45
C ASN A 488 8.83 6.13 -9.05
N ILE A 489 8.97 5.85 -7.74
CA ILE A 489 10.07 5.04 -7.20
C ILE A 489 10.18 3.67 -7.90
N TYR A 490 9.04 3.06 -8.23
CA TYR A 490 9.00 1.72 -8.80
C TYR A 490 9.50 1.71 -10.26
N GLY A 491 9.16 2.76 -11.02
CA GLY A 491 9.68 2.99 -12.37
C GLY A 491 11.19 3.26 -12.35
N GLU A 492 11.64 4.10 -11.41
CA GLU A 492 13.06 4.42 -11.25
C GLU A 492 13.90 3.20 -10.87
N ILE A 493 13.48 2.41 -9.88
CA ILE A 493 14.17 1.16 -9.52
C ILE A 493 14.24 0.21 -10.72
N SER A 494 13.13 0.05 -11.43
CA SER A 494 13.08 -0.79 -12.64
C SER A 494 14.06 -0.28 -13.70
N TYR A 495 14.15 1.03 -13.92
CA TYR A 495 15.06 1.65 -14.89
C TYR A 495 16.53 1.50 -14.49
N LEU A 496 16.87 1.73 -13.21
CA LEU A 496 18.22 1.58 -12.71
C LEU A 496 18.72 0.14 -12.83
N TYR A 497 17.86 -0.85 -12.53
CA TYR A 497 18.17 -2.27 -12.74
C TYR A 497 18.37 -2.59 -14.22
N ASP A 498 17.42 -2.15 -15.06
CA ASP A 498 17.42 -2.42 -16.50
C ASP A 498 18.64 -1.83 -17.23
N THR A 499 19.08 -0.64 -16.79
CA THR A 499 20.30 0.01 -17.28
C THR A 499 21.58 -0.47 -16.61
N LYS A 500 21.49 -1.50 -15.76
CA LYS A 500 22.60 -2.13 -15.03
C LYS A 500 23.37 -1.19 -14.10
N LYS A 501 22.71 -0.13 -13.62
CA LYS A 501 23.25 0.75 -12.57
C LYS A 501 23.18 0.09 -11.19
N ILE A 502 22.18 -0.77 -10.98
CA ILE A 502 22.06 -1.65 -9.80
C ILE A 502 21.89 -3.10 -10.25
N ASP A 503 22.32 -4.05 -9.42
CA ASP A 503 22.18 -5.49 -9.68
C ASP A 503 20.97 -6.10 -8.94
N GLU A 504 20.70 -7.40 -9.13
CA GLU A 504 19.53 -8.03 -8.53
C GLU A 504 19.56 -8.02 -7.00
N LYS A 505 20.76 -8.15 -6.40
CA LYS A 505 20.92 -8.16 -4.94
C LYS A 505 20.62 -6.78 -4.35
N THR A 506 21.04 -5.72 -5.03
CA THR A 506 20.77 -4.33 -4.66
C THR A 506 19.30 -4.00 -4.85
N THR A 507 18.68 -4.41 -5.96
CA THR A 507 17.23 -4.25 -6.15
C THR A 507 16.43 -4.96 -5.05
N ASN A 508 16.79 -6.21 -4.70
CA ASN A 508 16.18 -6.93 -3.59
C ASN A 508 16.31 -6.17 -2.25
N ARG A 509 17.48 -5.57 -1.98
CA ARG A 509 17.71 -4.76 -0.77
C ARG A 509 16.82 -3.53 -0.74
N ILE A 510 16.74 -2.77 -1.83
CA ILE A 510 15.90 -1.56 -1.91
C ILE A 510 14.42 -1.92 -1.71
N ILE A 511 13.92 -2.97 -2.36
CA ILE A 511 12.52 -3.41 -2.22
C ILE A 511 12.23 -3.83 -0.77
N ASN A 512 13.13 -4.58 -0.14
CA ASN A 512 12.99 -4.97 1.27
C ASN A 512 13.02 -3.74 2.20
N ALA A 513 13.86 -2.75 1.93
CA ALA A 513 13.91 -1.52 2.69
C ALA A 513 12.59 -0.75 2.56
N LEU A 514 12.09 -0.56 1.33
CA LEU A 514 10.78 0.08 1.07
C LEU A 514 9.66 -0.59 1.85
N ILE A 515 9.60 -1.93 1.88
CA ILE A 515 8.58 -2.66 2.64
C ILE A 515 8.75 -2.42 4.14
N ASN A 516 9.96 -2.60 4.67
CA ASN A 516 10.18 -2.64 6.11
C ASN A 516 10.14 -1.26 6.79
N THR A 517 10.59 -0.21 6.10
CA THR A 517 10.58 1.16 6.63
C THR A 517 9.23 1.84 6.51
N ASN A 518 8.29 1.24 5.77
CA ASN A 518 6.96 1.76 5.56
C ASN A 518 5.86 1.05 6.34
N LYS A 519 6.15 0.01 7.12
CA LYS A 519 5.17 -0.60 8.07
C LYS A 519 4.86 0.35 9.23
N ARG A 520 3.59 0.47 9.62
CA ARG A 520 3.11 1.47 10.60
C ARG A 520 2.29 0.88 11.75
N ASN A 521 1.65 -0.28 11.56
CA ASN A 521 0.78 -0.89 12.58
C ASN A 521 1.45 -1.99 13.42
N ASN A 522 2.76 -2.20 13.25
CA ASN A 522 3.52 -3.26 13.94
C ASN A 522 4.11 -2.85 15.30
N TYR A 523 3.78 -1.67 15.83
CA TYR A 523 4.35 -1.14 17.09
C TYR A 523 4.10 -2.03 18.33
N ASN A 524 3.08 -2.91 18.29
CA ASN A 524 2.81 -3.87 19.39
C ASN A 524 3.59 -5.19 19.28
N LYS A 525 4.28 -5.45 18.17
CA LYS A 525 4.91 -6.75 17.89
C LYS A 525 6.44 -6.71 17.87
N LYS A 526 7.04 -5.52 17.82
CA LYS A 526 8.50 -5.34 17.74
C LYS A 526 8.96 -4.21 18.65
N ASP A 527 10.03 -4.46 19.41
CA ASP A 527 10.70 -3.46 20.25
C ASP A 527 11.38 -2.34 19.42
N GLU A 528 11.50 -2.53 18.10
CA GLU A 528 12.20 -1.63 17.18
C GLU A 528 11.40 -1.42 15.89
N ASN A 529 11.25 -0.15 15.47
CA ASN A 529 10.50 0.27 14.29
C ASN A 529 11.44 0.99 13.30
N LYS A 530 11.43 0.59 12.03
CA LYS A 530 12.27 1.18 10.97
C LYS A 530 11.53 2.32 10.28
N LEU A 531 12.15 3.49 10.16
CA LEU A 531 11.55 4.71 9.62
C LEU A 531 12.56 5.55 8.83
N GLY A 532 12.08 6.48 8.01
CA GLY A 532 12.93 7.52 7.41
C GLY A 532 13.92 7.02 6.36
N LEU A 533 13.50 6.06 5.51
CA LEU A 533 14.34 5.55 4.42
C LEU A 533 14.85 6.70 3.53
N GLN A 534 16.15 6.64 3.22
CA GLN A 534 16.83 7.44 2.22
C GLN A 534 17.63 6.52 1.30
N ILE A 535 17.57 6.75 0.00
CA ILE A 535 18.20 5.93 -1.04
C ILE A 535 19.29 6.78 -1.71
N TYR A 536 20.56 6.39 -1.55
CA TYR A 536 21.73 7.04 -2.14
C TYR A 536 22.28 6.21 -3.30
N GLU A 537 23.29 6.74 -4.02
CA GLU A 537 23.81 6.11 -5.24
C GLU A 537 24.33 4.68 -5.02
N ASP A 538 24.89 4.41 -3.84
CA ASP A 538 25.64 3.19 -3.56
C ASP A 538 25.30 2.56 -2.18
N LEU A 539 24.31 3.12 -1.48
CA LEU A 539 23.84 2.67 -0.18
C LEU A 539 22.41 3.16 0.10
N LEU A 540 21.79 2.64 1.16
CA LEU A 540 20.58 3.21 1.73
C LEU A 540 20.73 3.40 3.24
N THR A 541 19.92 4.30 3.80
CA THR A 541 19.87 4.51 5.25
C THR A 541 18.47 4.57 5.79
N TYR A 542 18.28 4.17 7.03
CA TYR A 542 17.04 4.38 7.78
C TYR A 542 17.33 4.44 9.27
N LEU A 543 16.40 5.02 10.03
CA LEU A 543 16.47 5.07 11.48
C LEU A 543 15.68 3.92 12.08
N VAL A 544 16.19 3.39 13.18
CA VAL A 544 15.47 2.45 14.03
C VAL A 544 15.09 3.17 15.32
N LEU A 545 13.81 3.12 15.65
CA LEU A 545 13.22 3.74 16.84
C LEU A 545 12.63 2.68 17.77
N SER A 546 13.02 2.75 19.04
CA SER A 546 12.42 2.01 20.14
C SER A 546 11.69 2.96 21.10
N GLU A 547 11.23 2.47 22.25
CA GLU A 547 10.54 3.28 23.25
C GLU A 547 11.47 4.33 23.89
N ASN A 548 12.77 4.04 24.00
CA ASN A 548 13.74 4.85 24.75
C ASN A 548 15.09 5.06 24.04
N TYR A 549 15.27 4.55 22.83
CA TYR A 549 16.48 4.82 22.04
C TYR A 549 16.21 4.84 20.55
N TYR A 550 17.15 5.43 19.80
CA TYR A 550 17.22 5.30 18.35
C TYR A 550 18.64 5.02 17.88
N TYR A 551 18.78 4.52 16.66
CA TYR A 551 20.06 4.41 15.97
C TYR A 551 19.87 4.49 14.45
N LEU A 552 20.94 4.87 13.74
CA LEU A 552 20.99 4.93 12.28
C LEU A 552 21.54 3.63 11.73
N VAL A 553 20.91 3.12 10.67
CA VAL A 553 21.40 1.98 9.89
C VAL A 553 21.84 2.46 8.51
N ILE A 554 22.99 1.96 8.06
CA ILE A 554 23.52 2.12 6.71
C ILE A 554 23.63 0.72 6.10
N GLU A 555 22.95 0.51 4.98
CA GLU A 555 23.06 -0.72 4.20
C GLU A 555 23.73 -0.41 2.85
N PRO A 556 24.99 -0.86 2.63
CA PRO A 556 25.66 -0.69 1.35
C PRO A 556 24.99 -1.49 0.23
N TYR A 557 25.18 -1.07 -1.01
CA TYR A 557 24.81 -1.87 -2.19
C TYR A 557 25.78 -3.03 -2.39
N SER A 558 25.44 -3.97 -3.27
CA SER A 558 26.19 -5.22 -3.43
C SER A 558 27.63 -5.02 -3.90
N ASN A 559 27.88 -3.93 -4.62
CA ASN A 559 29.15 -3.51 -5.19
C ASN A 559 29.88 -2.47 -4.31
N THR A 560 29.32 -2.12 -3.16
CA THR A 560 29.87 -1.10 -2.26
C THR A 560 30.47 -1.77 -1.03
N GLU A 561 31.78 -1.60 -0.86
CA GLU A 561 32.45 -1.95 0.39
C GLU A 561 32.58 -0.69 1.24
N ILE A 562 32.14 -0.76 2.49
CA ILE A 562 32.35 0.31 3.45
C ILE A 562 33.45 -0.12 4.41
N GLU A 563 34.61 0.52 4.35
CA GLU A 563 35.68 0.28 5.32
C GLU A 563 35.45 1.13 6.57
N PHE A 564 35.10 2.40 6.37
CA PHE A 564 34.84 3.38 7.41
C PHE A 564 33.61 4.21 7.09
N ALA A 565 32.73 4.37 8.08
CA ALA A 565 31.60 5.29 8.02
C ALA A 565 31.61 6.23 9.22
N LYS A 566 31.25 7.48 8.97
CA LYS A 566 30.98 8.48 9.97
C LYS A 566 29.63 9.11 9.68
N ALA A 567 28.76 9.17 10.68
CA ALA A 567 27.52 9.91 10.60
C ALA A 567 27.58 11.11 11.55
N ILE A 568 27.04 12.23 11.11
CA ILE A 568 26.83 13.43 11.91
C ILE A 568 25.33 13.64 11.98
N ILE A 569 24.75 13.53 13.17
CA ILE A 569 23.31 13.68 13.41
C ILE A 569 23.12 14.96 14.23
N ASN A 570 22.42 15.95 13.66
CA ASN A 570 22.22 17.28 14.26
C ASN A 570 23.53 17.94 14.73
N GLY A 571 24.59 17.81 13.93
CA GLY A 571 25.91 18.35 14.24
C GLY A 571 26.75 17.55 15.25
N GLN A 572 26.21 16.45 15.80
CA GLN A 572 26.95 15.55 16.68
C GLN A 572 27.46 14.33 15.94
N GLU A 573 28.74 14.02 16.12
CA GLU A 573 29.35 12.85 15.52
C GLU A 573 28.95 11.58 16.27
N VAL A 574 28.48 10.58 15.54
CA VAL A 574 28.14 9.26 16.10
C VAL A 574 29.04 8.19 15.50
N MET A 575 29.47 7.27 16.35
CA MET A 575 30.32 6.15 15.93
C MET A 575 29.50 5.10 15.20
N MET A 576 30.01 4.63 14.07
CA MET A 576 29.42 3.54 13.29
C MET A 576 30.20 2.25 13.54
N ARG A 577 29.48 1.14 13.71
CA ARG A 577 30.07 -0.19 13.90
C ARG A 577 29.57 -1.13 12.81
N HIS A 578 30.47 -1.99 12.34
CA HIS A 578 30.14 -3.09 11.45
C HIS A 578 29.26 -4.09 12.17
N PHE A 579 28.18 -4.48 11.52
CA PHE A 579 27.30 -5.55 11.95
C PHE A 579 26.98 -6.42 10.75
N SER A 580 27.19 -7.72 10.84
CA SER A 580 26.77 -8.64 9.79
C SER A 580 25.35 -9.10 10.08
N ASP A 581 24.41 -8.82 9.19
CA ASP A 581 23.06 -9.35 9.21
C ASP A 581 22.84 -10.39 8.10
N GLU A 582 21.64 -10.94 8.02
CA GLU A 582 21.26 -11.94 7.01
C GLU A 582 21.33 -11.42 5.56
N ASN A 583 21.38 -10.09 5.35
CA ASN A 583 21.42 -9.42 4.05
C ASN A 583 22.81 -8.89 3.66
N GLY A 584 23.78 -8.91 4.58
CA GLY A 584 25.19 -8.58 4.34
C GLY A 584 25.85 -7.81 5.49
N ASN A 585 26.93 -7.10 5.17
CA ASN A 585 27.55 -6.18 6.11
C ASN A 585 26.75 -4.89 6.12
N ILE A 586 26.03 -4.63 7.21
CA ILE A 586 25.40 -3.35 7.51
C ILE A 586 26.30 -2.58 8.48
N MET A 587 26.08 -1.28 8.59
CA MET A 587 26.68 -0.48 9.64
C MET A 587 25.60 0.15 10.49
N VAL A 588 25.78 0.08 11.80
CA VAL A 588 24.84 0.63 12.78
C VAL A 588 25.55 1.68 13.61
N SER A 589 24.89 2.81 13.86
CA SER A 589 25.39 3.77 14.85
C SER A 589 25.27 3.17 16.24
N GLU A 590 25.99 3.76 17.21
CA GLU A 590 25.67 3.55 18.61
C GLU A 590 24.20 3.90 18.90
N LYS A 591 23.59 3.19 19.86
CA LYS A 591 22.24 3.48 20.32
C LYS A 591 22.28 4.76 21.14
N THR A 592 21.48 5.75 20.74
CA THR A 592 21.30 6.99 21.48
C THR A 592 20.03 6.89 22.31
N GLU A 593 20.19 6.84 23.62
CA GLU A 593 19.07 6.84 24.57
C GLU A 593 18.44 8.24 24.69
N PHE A 594 17.15 8.29 25.00
CA PHE A 594 16.42 9.53 25.22
C PHE A 594 15.35 9.38 26.32
N ASP A 595 15.15 10.45 27.09
CA ASP A 595 14.05 10.56 28.07
C ASP A 595 12.77 11.14 27.45
N ASN A 596 12.93 11.98 26.41
CA ASN A 596 11.83 12.53 25.63
C ASN A 596 12.02 12.17 24.17
N LEU A 597 10.98 11.61 23.54
CA LEU A 597 11.00 11.18 22.15
C LEU A 597 11.44 12.32 21.22
N PRO A 598 12.61 12.20 20.54
CA PRO A 598 13.05 13.19 19.58
C PRO A 598 12.32 13.06 18.24
N ASP A 599 12.27 14.16 17.47
CA ASP A 599 11.75 14.15 16.10
C ASP A 599 12.81 13.64 15.11
N ILE A 600 13.09 12.33 15.16
CA ILE A 600 14.17 11.68 14.41
C ILE A 600 14.06 11.85 12.89
N LEU A 601 12.85 12.02 12.36
CA LEU A 601 12.59 12.20 10.93
C LEU A 601 12.98 13.59 10.42
N ASN A 602 13.19 14.57 11.32
CA ASN A 602 13.68 15.90 10.98
C ASN A 602 15.19 16.07 11.27
N PHE A 603 15.92 15.00 11.58
CA PHE A 603 17.35 15.12 11.85
C PHE A 603 18.14 15.56 10.61
N ASP A 604 19.09 16.48 10.82
CA ASP A 604 20.12 16.79 9.83
C ASP A 604 21.18 15.67 9.89
N ILE A 605 21.11 14.73 8.95
CA ILE A 605 22.03 13.59 8.87
C ILE A 605 23.01 13.84 7.73
N LYS A 606 24.30 13.88 8.07
CA LYS A 606 25.41 13.94 7.10
C LYS A 606 26.25 12.70 7.21
N LEU A 607 26.54 12.10 6.06
CA LEU A 607 27.28 10.86 5.96
C LEU A 607 28.64 11.09 5.31
N LYS A 608 29.68 10.50 5.89
CA LYS A 608 31.01 10.40 5.30
C LYS A 608 31.44 8.94 5.26
N ILE A 609 31.47 8.36 4.07
CA ILE A 609 31.76 6.95 3.85
C ILE A 609 33.05 6.86 3.04
N ASN A 610 34.02 6.07 3.50
CA ASN A 610 35.34 5.91 2.89
C ASN A 610 36.01 7.26 2.51
N GLY A 611 35.81 8.28 3.34
CA GLY A 611 36.36 9.61 3.14
C GLY A 611 35.55 10.54 2.22
N LYS A 612 34.50 10.06 1.54
CA LYS A 612 33.61 10.85 0.67
C LYS A 612 32.39 11.35 1.43
N GLU A 613 32.02 12.61 1.23
CA GLU A 613 30.75 13.15 1.72
C GLU A 613 29.61 12.68 0.81
N TYR A 614 28.56 12.12 1.40
CA TYR A 614 27.36 11.72 0.69
C TYR A 614 26.32 12.83 0.86
N LYS A 615 26.06 13.51 -0.25
CA LYS A 615 25.04 14.58 -0.36
C LYS A 615 23.98 14.24 -1.39
N ASP A 616 24.33 13.46 -2.40
CA ASP A 616 23.47 13.18 -3.54
C ASP A 616 22.61 11.94 -3.26
N LYS A 617 21.29 12.13 -3.28
CA LYS A 617 20.32 11.04 -3.24
C LYS A 617 20.22 10.43 -4.64
N LEU A 618 20.11 9.11 -4.73
CA LEU A 618 19.86 8.41 -6.00
C LEU A 618 18.43 8.62 -6.45
N ILE A 619 17.51 8.68 -5.47
CA ILE A 619 16.06 8.83 -5.62
C ILE A 619 15.52 9.78 -4.55
#